data_AF-A0A382PGG0-F1
#
_entry.id   AF-A0A382PGG0-F1
#
_cell.length_a   1.000
_cell.length_b   1.000
_cell.length_c   1.000
_cell.angle_alpha   90.00
_cell.angle_beta   90.00
_cell.angle_gamma   90.00
#
_symmetry.space_group_name_H-M   'P 1'
#
loop_
_entity.id
_entity.type
_entity.pdbx_description
1 polymer ?
#
loop_
_entity_poly.entity_id
_entity_poly.type
_entity_poly.pdbx_seq_one_letter_code
_entity_poly.pdbx_strand_id
1 'polypeptide(L)'
;MKSLSNKLPRFFTAILMLSLLVQMAHSQNIQGRTAIEKVDIQSDLAHGQFSFLKGQDADDMSMQFMGDGAMTARMIMERFLSFTTQNSEFMIDFAHSTDAQKFASEVALQFSVNSHLQDAGLFSESPIPQGEIFTVSFTELKKVLTPYKGQTEELRKALFEISEARNKAILDGTPANQNK
;
A
#
# COMPACT_ATOMS: atom_id res chain seq x y z
N MET A 1 -56.84 -15.11 -24.24
CA MET A 1 -55.67 -15.01 -23.33
C MET A 1 -54.46 -15.55 -24.08
N LYS A 2 -53.51 -14.70 -24.49
CA LYS A 2 -52.26 -15.11 -25.16
C LYS A 2 -51.17 -15.23 -24.10
N SER A 3 -50.61 -16.44 -23.94
CA SER A 3 -49.47 -16.71 -23.07
C SER A 3 -48.19 -16.17 -23.74
N LEU A 4 -47.57 -15.16 -23.13
CA LEU A 4 -46.28 -14.62 -23.55
C LEU A 4 -45.18 -15.55 -23.00
N SER A 5 -44.67 -16.42 -23.87
CA SER A 5 -43.47 -17.21 -23.61
C SER A 5 -42.26 -16.28 -23.57
N ASN A 6 -41.77 -15.95 -22.37
CA ASN A 6 -40.50 -15.26 -22.16
C ASN A 6 -39.35 -16.19 -22.55
N LYS A 7 -39.02 -16.25 -23.85
CA LYS A 7 -37.73 -16.76 -24.30
C LYS A 7 -36.72 -15.62 -24.24
N LEU A 8 -36.02 -15.52 -23.11
CA LEU A 8 -34.83 -14.68 -23.00
C LEU A 8 -33.87 -15.10 -24.13
N PRO A 9 -33.39 -14.19 -25.00
CA PRO A 9 -32.53 -14.55 -26.11
C PRO A 9 -31.24 -15.18 -25.57
N ARG A 10 -30.82 -16.33 -26.12
CA ARG A 10 -29.59 -17.07 -25.72
C ARG A 10 -28.33 -16.18 -25.68
N PHE A 11 -28.32 -15.09 -26.44
CA PHE A 11 -27.27 -14.07 -26.45
C PHE A 11 -27.15 -13.32 -25.11
N PHE A 12 -28.25 -13.04 -24.41
CA PHE A 12 -28.20 -12.42 -23.08
C PHE A 12 -27.57 -13.34 -22.06
N THR A 13 -27.84 -14.65 -22.14
CA THR A 13 -27.24 -15.64 -21.25
C THR A 13 -25.74 -15.77 -21.51
N ALA A 14 -25.30 -15.72 -22.77
CA ALA A 14 -23.88 -15.78 -23.14
C ALA A 14 -23.11 -14.53 -22.66
N ILE A 15 -23.68 -13.33 -22.84
CA ILE A 15 -23.06 -12.08 -22.38
C ILE A 15 -22.97 -12.06 -20.84
N LEU A 16 -24.02 -12.48 -20.14
CA LEU A 16 -24.01 -12.52 -18.66
C LEU A 16 -22.94 -13.49 -18.12
N MET A 17 -22.78 -14.66 -18.76
CA MET A 17 -21.77 -15.65 -18.37
C MET A 17 -20.34 -15.17 -18.70
N LEU A 18 -20.15 -14.44 -19.80
CA LEU A 18 -18.86 -13.84 -20.15
C LEU A 18 -18.47 -12.73 -19.16
N SER A 19 -19.42 -11.88 -18.75
CA SER A 19 -19.21 -10.87 -17.71
C SER A 19 -18.86 -11.49 -16.36
N LEU A 20 -19.51 -12.60 -16.00
CA LEU A 20 -19.20 -13.34 -14.77
C LEU A 20 -17.79 -13.96 -14.81
N LEU A 21 -17.39 -14.52 -15.95
CA LEU A 21 -16.05 -15.08 -16.15
C LEU A 21 -14.96 -14.00 -16.09
N VAL A 22 -15.19 -12.81 -16.65
CA VAL A 22 -14.24 -11.69 -16.57
C VAL A 22 -14.12 -11.16 -15.14
N GLN A 23 -15.22 -11.11 -14.37
CA GLN A 23 -15.20 -10.73 -12.95
C GLN A 23 -14.51 -11.80 -12.08
N MET A 24 -14.73 -13.09 -12.35
CA MET A 24 -14.03 -14.18 -11.68
C MET A 24 -12.53 -14.19 -12.01
N ALA A 25 -12.15 -13.90 -13.26
CA ALA A 25 -10.75 -13.79 -13.66
C ALA A 25 -10.04 -12.57 -13.05
N HIS A 26 -10.73 -11.43 -12.90
CA HIS A 26 -10.20 -10.28 -12.14
C HIS A 26 -10.09 -10.61 -10.65
N SER A 27 -11.06 -11.31 -10.07
CA SER A 27 -11.03 -11.70 -8.65
C SER A 27 -9.91 -12.70 -8.36
N GLN A 28 -9.66 -13.66 -9.27
CA GLN A 28 -8.54 -14.59 -9.17
C GLN A 28 -7.17 -13.94 -9.42
N ASN A 29 -7.08 -12.94 -10.31
CA ASN A 29 -5.84 -12.19 -10.52
C ASN A 29 -5.51 -11.27 -9.33
N ILE A 30 -6.53 -10.72 -8.67
CA ILE A 30 -6.35 -9.97 -7.42
C ILE A 30 -5.97 -10.93 -6.29
N GLN A 31 -6.63 -12.08 -6.14
CA GLN A 31 -6.27 -13.08 -5.12
C GLN A 31 -4.88 -13.71 -5.35
N GLY A 32 -4.45 -13.87 -6.60
CA GLY A 32 -3.13 -14.41 -6.94
C GLY A 32 -1.96 -13.43 -6.74
N ARG A 33 -2.25 -12.12 -6.64
CA ARG A 33 -1.24 -11.09 -6.31
C ARG A 33 -1.27 -10.65 -4.85
N THR A 34 -2.33 -10.92 -4.10
CA THR A 34 -2.43 -10.61 -2.67
C THR A 34 -1.98 -11.74 -1.75
N ALA A 35 -1.58 -12.89 -2.30
CA ALA A 35 -0.89 -13.92 -1.54
C ALA A 35 0.62 -13.62 -1.48
N ILE A 36 0.98 -12.44 -0.96
CA ILE A 36 2.17 -12.43 -0.12
C ILE A 36 1.68 -13.16 1.11
N GLU A 37 2.00 -14.47 1.15
CA GLU A 37 1.84 -15.31 2.31
C GLU A 37 2.18 -14.47 3.53
N LYS A 38 1.32 -14.49 4.55
CA LYS A 38 1.57 -13.85 5.83
C LYS A 38 2.75 -14.60 6.45
N VAL A 39 3.95 -14.36 5.93
CA VAL A 39 5.19 -14.94 6.40
C VAL A 39 5.31 -14.39 7.80
N ASP A 40 5.23 -15.28 8.77
CA ASP A 40 5.65 -14.99 10.13
C ASP A 40 7.16 -14.77 10.05
N ILE A 41 7.57 -13.53 9.71
CA ILE A 41 8.96 -13.17 9.58
C ILE A 41 9.48 -13.10 11.01
N GLN A 42 9.94 -14.24 11.55
CA GLN A 42 10.93 -14.23 12.62
C GLN A 42 12.18 -13.55 12.05
N SER A 43 12.21 -12.24 12.20
CA SER A 43 13.27 -11.40 11.70
C SER A 43 14.38 -11.36 12.74
N ASP A 44 15.57 -11.85 12.37
CA ASP A 44 16.79 -11.74 13.20
C ASP A 44 17.32 -10.29 13.28
N LEU A 45 16.52 -9.30 12.88
CA LEU A 45 16.89 -7.89 12.91
C LEU A 45 16.83 -7.33 14.34
N ALA A 46 17.89 -6.63 14.73
CA ALA A 46 17.88 -5.82 15.94
C ALA A 46 16.97 -4.60 15.78
N HIS A 47 16.45 -4.05 16.88
CA HIS A 47 15.67 -2.81 16.84
C HIS A 47 16.45 -1.66 16.18
N GLY A 48 15.81 -0.94 15.27
CA GLY A 48 16.43 0.15 14.52
C GLY A 48 17.24 -0.32 13.30
N GLN A 49 17.28 -1.62 13.01
CA GLN A 49 18.05 -2.16 11.91
C GLN A 49 17.25 -2.21 10.61
N PHE A 50 17.93 -1.86 9.52
CA PHE A 50 17.45 -2.01 8.15
C PHE A 50 17.98 -3.30 7.54
N SER A 51 17.12 -4.02 6.83
CA SER A 51 17.49 -5.11 5.92
C SER A 51 17.06 -4.74 4.51
N PHE A 52 17.95 -4.94 3.54
CA PHE A 52 17.65 -4.75 2.13
C PHE A 52 17.74 -6.09 1.42
N LEU A 53 16.61 -6.54 0.91
CA LEU A 53 16.48 -7.81 0.21
C LEU A 53 16.40 -7.53 -1.29
N LYS A 54 17.27 -8.15 -2.08
CA LYS A 54 17.17 -8.11 -3.54
C LYS A 54 16.10 -9.09 -4.00
N GLY A 55 15.23 -8.63 -4.88
CA GLY A 55 14.25 -9.45 -5.59
C GLY A 55 14.87 -10.20 -6.77
N GLN A 56 14.02 -10.80 -7.59
CA GLN A 56 14.47 -11.61 -8.74
C GLN A 56 14.96 -10.75 -9.91
N ASP A 57 14.41 -9.54 -10.06
CA ASP A 57 14.80 -8.59 -11.11
C ASP A 57 15.83 -7.58 -10.60
N ALA A 58 16.62 -7.00 -11.50
CA ALA A 58 17.71 -6.07 -11.16
C ALA A 58 17.24 -4.82 -10.37
N ASP A 59 16.01 -4.38 -10.62
CA ASP A 59 15.38 -3.23 -9.97
C ASP A 59 14.49 -3.65 -8.79
N ASP A 60 14.18 -4.94 -8.64
CA ASP A 60 13.28 -5.41 -7.60
C ASP A 60 14.04 -5.51 -6.28
N MET A 61 13.59 -4.76 -5.29
CA MET A 61 14.16 -4.79 -3.96
C MET A 61 13.09 -4.47 -2.92
N SER A 62 13.24 -5.03 -1.75
CA SER A 62 12.44 -4.67 -0.59
C SER A 62 13.31 -4.25 0.57
N MET A 63 12.78 -3.40 1.42
CA MET A 63 13.40 -3.02 2.68
C MET A 63 12.51 -3.45 3.82
N GLN A 64 13.12 -3.98 4.86
CA GLN A 64 12.49 -4.21 6.16
C GLN A 64 13.19 -3.37 7.21
N PHE A 65 12.41 -2.77 8.09
CA PHE A 65 12.92 -2.06 9.25
C PHE A 65 12.28 -2.66 10.50
N MET A 66 13.12 -3.09 11.44
CA MET A 66 12.68 -3.49 12.76
C MET A 66 12.48 -2.25 13.62
N GLY A 67 11.26 -2.00 14.07
CA GLY A 67 10.88 -0.85 14.87
C GLY A 67 11.72 -0.70 16.13
N ASP A 68 12.10 0.54 16.42
CA ASP A 68 12.79 0.96 17.65
C ASP A 68 11.91 1.86 18.55
N GLY A 69 10.66 2.10 18.14
CA GLY A 69 9.75 3.02 18.83
C GLY A 69 10.05 4.51 18.62
N ALA A 70 11.04 4.88 17.79
CA ALA A 70 11.47 6.26 17.59
C ALA A 70 11.42 6.70 16.13
N MET A 71 11.91 5.87 15.20
CA MET A 71 11.91 6.20 13.78
C MET A 71 10.50 6.13 13.20
N THR A 72 10.08 7.22 12.55
CA THR A 72 8.77 7.28 11.87
C THR A 72 8.80 6.59 10.52
N ALA A 73 7.64 6.14 10.04
CA ALA A 73 7.51 5.55 8.71
C ALA A 73 8.08 6.48 7.61
N ARG A 74 7.90 7.80 7.73
CA ARG A 74 8.49 8.81 6.83
C ARG A 74 10.02 8.81 6.88
N MET A 75 10.63 8.81 8.07
CA MET A 75 12.09 8.81 8.21
C MET A 75 12.72 7.52 7.65
N ILE A 76 12.03 6.40 7.82
CA ILE A 76 12.42 5.12 7.25
C ILE A 76 12.32 5.17 5.71
N MET A 77 11.23 5.73 5.19
CA MET A 77 11.01 5.92 3.76
C MET A 77 12.03 6.88 3.11
N GLU A 78 12.42 7.95 3.79
CA GLU A 78 13.49 8.86 3.36
C GLU A 78 14.80 8.10 3.11
N ARG A 79 15.18 7.20 4.02
CA ARG A 79 16.37 6.36 3.86
C ARG A 79 16.21 5.37 2.72
N PHE A 80 15.04 4.75 2.58
CA PHE A 80 14.77 3.81 1.50
C PHE A 80 14.85 4.49 0.12
N LEU A 81 14.14 5.61 -0.06
CA LEU A 81 14.19 6.37 -1.31
C LEU A 81 15.61 6.82 -1.63
N SER A 82 16.34 7.35 -0.63
CA SER A 82 17.75 7.73 -0.79
C SER A 82 18.66 6.57 -1.18
N PHE A 83 18.42 5.36 -0.67
CA PHE A 83 19.17 4.16 -1.08
C PHE A 83 18.85 3.77 -2.53
N THR A 84 17.57 3.84 -2.92
CA THR A 84 17.11 3.39 -4.24
C THR A 84 17.58 4.29 -5.39
N THR A 85 17.98 5.53 -5.16
CA THR A 85 18.53 6.41 -6.21
C THR A 85 19.82 5.87 -6.82
N GLN A 86 20.57 5.05 -6.08
CA GLN A 86 21.78 4.39 -6.58
C GLN A 86 21.48 3.33 -7.65
N ASN A 87 20.26 2.77 -7.61
CA ASN A 87 19.85 1.66 -8.45
C ASN A 87 18.79 2.08 -9.49
N SER A 88 18.18 3.25 -9.36
CA SER A 88 17.09 3.69 -10.23
C SER A 88 17.02 5.21 -10.34
N GLU A 89 17.31 5.72 -11.55
CA GLU A 89 17.16 7.15 -11.89
C GLU A 89 15.73 7.67 -11.64
N PHE A 90 14.72 6.80 -11.76
CA PHE A 90 13.33 7.16 -11.50
C PHE A 90 13.11 7.72 -10.08
N MET A 91 13.89 7.27 -9.08
CA MET A 91 13.69 7.68 -7.69
C MET A 91 14.35 9.01 -7.34
N ILE A 92 15.22 9.54 -8.22
CA ILE A 92 15.95 10.79 -7.98
C ILE A 92 14.98 11.95 -7.71
N ASP A 93 13.89 12.02 -8.49
CA ASP A 93 12.88 13.08 -8.38
C ASP A 93 12.11 13.03 -7.04
N PHE A 94 12.14 11.90 -6.32
CA PHE A 94 11.37 11.68 -5.10
C PHE A 94 12.23 11.67 -3.82
N ALA A 95 13.50 11.29 -3.90
CA ALA A 95 14.34 11.01 -2.72
C ALA A 95 14.48 12.18 -1.75
N HIS A 96 14.54 13.41 -2.28
CA HIS A 96 14.70 14.63 -1.48
C HIS A 96 13.39 15.39 -1.26
N SER A 97 12.24 14.82 -1.62
CA SER A 97 10.94 15.45 -1.44
C SER A 97 10.26 14.94 -0.18
N THR A 98 10.09 15.82 0.82
CA THR A 98 9.35 15.50 2.05
C THR A 98 7.91 15.06 1.76
N ASP A 99 7.25 15.68 0.77
CA ASP A 99 5.89 15.30 0.36
C ASP A 99 5.88 13.88 -0.24
N ALA A 100 6.90 13.52 -1.03
CA ALA A 100 7.03 12.17 -1.58
C ALA A 100 7.31 11.13 -0.49
N GLN A 101 8.18 11.44 0.48
CA GLN A 101 8.47 10.56 1.61
C GLN A 101 7.22 10.29 2.45
N LYS A 102 6.42 11.34 2.72
CA LYS A 102 5.14 11.23 3.43
C LYS A 102 4.15 10.39 2.64
N PHE A 103 3.90 10.74 1.39
CA PHE A 103 2.98 10.00 0.53
C PHE A 103 3.36 8.53 0.39
N ALA A 104 4.64 8.26 0.08
CA ALA A 104 5.15 6.91 -0.06
C ALA A 104 5.01 6.09 1.23
N SER A 105 5.27 6.69 2.40
CA SER A 105 5.10 6.00 3.69
C SER A 105 3.64 5.76 4.05
N GLU A 106 2.74 6.72 3.81
CA GLU A 106 1.28 6.53 3.97
C GLU A 106 0.78 5.37 3.10
N VAL A 107 1.21 5.30 1.84
CA VAL A 107 0.80 4.24 0.92
C VAL A 107 1.44 2.91 1.29
N ALA A 108 2.71 2.90 1.69
CA ALA A 108 3.39 1.68 2.12
C ALA A 108 2.74 1.06 3.36
N LEU A 109 2.26 1.87 4.31
CA LEU A 109 1.49 1.38 5.45
C LEU A 109 0.20 0.64 5.03
N GLN A 110 -0.37 0.98 3.88
CA GLN A 110 -1.56 0.33 3.32
C GLN A 110 -1.24 -0.95 2.52
N PHE A 111 0.04 -1.30 2.35
CA PHE A 111 0.41 -2.58 1.74
C PHE A 111 0.02 -3.74 2.65
N SER A 112 -0.39 -4.85 2.04
CA SER A 112 -0.87 -6.04 2.78
C SER A 112 0.12 -6.55 3.83
N VAL A 113 1.42 -6.47 3.55
CA VAL A 113 2.51 -6.85 4.48
C VAL A 113 2.55 -6.00 5.76
N ASN A 114 2.03 -4.77 5.71
CA ASN A 114 1.98 -3.83 6.82
C ASN A 114 0.57 -3.70 7.41
N SER A 115 -0.39 -4.59 7.09
CA SER A 115 -1.78 -4.44 7.52
C SER A 115 -1.92 -4.30 9.05
N HIS A 116 -1.08 -5.00 9.82
CA HIS A 116 -1.04 -4.92 11.28
C HIS A 116 -0.69 -3.50 11.78
N LEU A 117 0.20 -2.78 11.08
CA LEU A 117 0.55 -1.40 11.40
C LEU A 117 -0.59 -0.44 11.02
N GLN A 118 -1.25 -0.69 9.90
CA GLN A 118 -2.42 0.06 9.46
C GLN A 118 -3.59 -0.11 10.44
N ASP A 119 -3.87 -1.34 10.87
CA ASP A 119 -4.92 -1.68 11.84
C ASP A 119 -4.64 -1.03 13.20
N ALA A 120 -3.36 -0.86 13.57
CA ALA A 120 -2.94 -0.10 14.73
C ALA A 120 -3.08 1.42 14.58
N GLY A 121 -3.56 1.91 13.42
CA GLY A 121 -3.78 3.33 13.15
C GLY A 121 -2.50 4.13 12.89
N LEU A 122 -1.40 3.47 12.53
CA LEU A 122 -0.14 4.14 12.21
C LEU A 122 -0.25 4.86 10.86
N PHE A 123 0.44 6.00 10.77
CA PHE A 123 0.51 6.85 9.59
C PHE A 123 1.95 7.37 9.39
N SER A 124 2.20 8.22 8.40
CA SER A 124 3.58 8.57 8.00
C SER A 124 4.48 9.08 9.12
N GLU A 125 3.92 9.87 10.05
CA GLU A 125 4.69 10.45 11.17
C GLU A 125 4.57 9.63 12.46
N SER A 126 3.92 8.47 12.43
CA SER A 126 3.92 7.56 13.56
C SER A 126 5.26 6.83 13.65
N PRO A 127 5.89 6.77 14.85
CA PRO A 127 7.00 5.86 15.10
C PRO A 127 6.58 4.42 14.86
N ILE A 128 7.44 3.61 14.24
CA ILE A 128 7.20 2.16 14.15
C ILE A 128 7.47 1.56 15.54
N PRO A 129 6.47 0.89 16.17
CA PRO A 129 6.63 0.36 17.53
C PRO A 129 7.77 -0.63 17.65
N GLN A 130 8.38 -0.69 18.83
CA GLN A 130 9.51 -1.58 19.07
C GLN A 130 9.12 -3.05 18.83
N GLY A 131 9.90 -3.75 18.01
CA GLY A 131 9.67 -5.17 17.67
C GLY A 131 8.71 -5.41 16.50
N GLU A 132 8.05 -4.36 15.99
CA GLU A 132 7.21 -4.46 14.79
C GLU A 132 8.03 -4.26 13.52
N ILE A 133 7.62 -4.90 12.41
CA ILE A 133 8.36 -4.82 11.14
C ILE A 133 7.60 -3.94 10.16
N PHE A 134 8.25 -2.87 9.69
CA PHE A 134 7.78 -2.08 8.56
C PHE A 134 8.48 -2.51 7.28
N THR A 135 7.71 -2.94 6.28
CA THR A 135 8.21 -3.46 5.01
C THR A 135 7.86 -2.54 3.83
N VAL A 136 8.80 -2.30 2.93
CA VAL A 136 8.55 -1.53 1.70
C VAL A 136 9.02 -2.34 0.50
N SER A 137 8.15 -2.54 -0.49
CA SER A 137 8.52 -3.07 -1.80
C SER A 137 8.79 -1.93 -2.78
N PHE A 138 9.96 -1.94 -3.42
CA PHE A 138 10.29 -0.99 -4.48
C PHE A 138 9.33 -1.10 -5.66
N THR A 139 8.98 -2.32 -6.06
CA THR A 139 8.10 -2.57 -7.21
C THR A 139 6.70 -2.01 -6.97
N GLU A 140 6.14 -2.17 -5.77
CA GLU A 140 4.86 -1.57 -5.42
C GLU A 140 4.98 -0.05 -5.29
N LEU A 141 6.05 0.43 -4.66
CA LEU A 141 6.28 1.85 -4.47
C LEU A 141 6.44 2.60 -5.80
N LYS A 142 7.19 2.03 -6.76
CA LYS A 142 7.38 2.58 -8.10
C LYS A 142 6.04 2.73 -8.82
N LYS A 143 5.13 1.74 -8.70
CA LYS A 143 3.79 1.82 -9.30
C LYS A 143 2.97 2.99 -8.76
N VAL A 144 2.99 3.20 -7.44
CA VAL A 144 2.20 4.26 -6.81
C VAL A 144 2.80 5.65 -6.99
N LEU A 145 4.13 5.76 -7.15
CA LEU A 145 4.81 7.02 -7.41
C LEU A 145 4.85 7.42 -8.88
N THR A 146 4.76 6.46 -9.82
CA THR A 146 4.84 6.72 -11.28
C THR A 146 3.90 7.84 -11.76
N PRO A 147 2.61 7.89 -11.34
CA PRO A 147 1.70 8.95 -11.77
C PRO A 147 2.15 10.36 -11.37
N TYR A 148 3.01 10.48 -10.35
CA TYR A 148 3.41 11.76 -9.76
C TYR A 148 4.79 12.24 -10.20
N LYS A 149 5.44 11.55 -11.15
CA LYS A 149 6.75 11.96 -11.65
C LYS A 149 6.67 13.35 -12.29
N GLY A 150 7.42 14.30 -11.74
CA GLY A 150 7.40 15.72 -12.15
C GLY A 150 6.09 16.46 -11.82
N GLN A 151 5.17 15.85 -11.07
CA GLN A 151 3.83 16.37 -10.75
C GLN A 151 3.68 16.57 -9.24
N THR A 152 4.45 17.53 -8.71
CA THR A 152 4.54 17.79 -7.25
C THR A 152 3.21 18.25 -6.65
N GLU A 153 2.41 19.03 -7.38
CA GLU A 153 1.13 19.54 -6.87
C GLU A 153 0.09 18.42 -6.78
N GLU A 154 0.07 17.51 -7.74
CA GLU A 154 -0.78 16.32 -7.78
C GLU A 154 -0.41 15.37 -6.65
N LEU A 155 0.89 15.18 -6.39
CA LEU A 155 1.38 14.40 -5.25
C LEU A 155 0.89 14.99 -3.92
N ARG A 156 0.97 16.33 -3.77
CA ARG A 156 0.52 17.00 -2.55
C ARG A 156 -0.98 16.87 -2.35
N LYS A 157 -1.77 16.97 -3.43
CA LYS A 157 -3.22 16.73 -3.38
C LYS A 157 -3.53 15.29 -2.97
N ALA A 158 -2.83 14.30 -3.55
CA ALA A 158 -3.02 12.90 -3.19
C ALA A 158 -2.67 12.63 -1.71
N LEU A 159 -1.58 13.22 -1.21
CA LEU A 159 -1.23 13.15 0.22
C LEU A 159 -2.30 13.77 1.12
N PHE A 160 -2.85 14.92 0.71
CA PHE A 160 -3.95 15.57 1.43
C PHE A 160 -5.20 14.69 1.47
N GLU A 161 -5.60 14.10 0.35
CA GLU A 161 -6.75 13.19 0.26
C GLU A 161 -6.60 11.96 1.15
N ILE A 162 -5.42 11.34 1.18
CA ILE A 162 -5.13 10.21 2.08
C ILE A 162 -5.25 10.63 3.54
N SER A 163 -4.68 11.79 3.88
CA SER A 163 -4.73 12.32 5.25
C SER A 163 -6.16 12.60 5.70
N GLU A 164 -6.98 13.21 4.84
CA GLU A 164 -8.40 13.47 5.11
C GLU A 164 -9.20 12.19 5.25
N ALA A 165 -8.99 11.20 4.38
CA ALA A 165 -9.66 9.90 4.47
C ALA A 165 -9.35 9.20 5.80
N ARG A 166 -8.09 9.23 6.25
CA ARG A 166 -7.68 8.71 7.57
C ARG A 166 -8.36 9.47 8.71
N ASN A 167 -8.29 10.80 8.68
CA ASN A 167 -8.88 11.64 9.73
C ASN A 167 -10.39 11.40 9.85
N LYS A 168 -11.09 11.26 8.72
CA LYS A 168 -12.50 10.91 8.69
C LYS A 168 -12.77 9.53 9.27
N ALA A 169 -11.97 8.51 8.92
CA ALA A 169 -12.12 7.16 9.47
C ALA A 169 -11.97 7.12 11.01
N ILE A 170 -11.07 7.94 11.56
CA ILE A 170 -10.92 8.09 13.02
C ILE A 170 -12.17 8.70 13.65
N LEU A 171 -12.72 9.75 13.04
CA LEU A 171 -13.93 10.41 13.52
C LEU A 171 -15.16 9.48 13.45
N ASP A 172 -15.32 8.75 12.35
CA ASP A 172 -16.43 7.82 12.13
C ASP A 172 -16.30 6.55 13.02
N GLY A 173 -15.06 6.14 13.36
CA GLY A 173 -14.75 5.03 14.24
C GLY A 173 -14.76 5.36 15.73
N THR A 174 -14.91 6.63 16.11
CA THR A 174 -15.02 7.03 17.52
C THR A 174 -16.46 6.79 18.00
N PRO A 175 -16.74 5.83 18.91
CA PRO A 175 -18.08 5.70 19.46
C PRO A 175 -18.47 7.00 20.17
N ALA A 176 -19.56 7.61 19.72
CA ALA A 176 -20.13 8.78 20.37
C ALA A 176 -20.43 8.45 21.84
N ASN A 177 -19.65 9.04 22.75
CA ASN A 177 -20.03 9.31 24.13
C ASN A 177 -20.59 8.08 24.89
N GLN A 178 -19.73 7.24 25.47
CA GLN A 178 -20.11 6.51 26.68
C GLN A 178 -20.06 7.46 27.88
N ASN A 179 -21.00 8.41 27.90
CA ASN A 179 -21.41 9.07 29.13
C ASN A 179 -22.70 8.38 29.59
N LYS A 180 -22.57 7.49 30.58
CA LYS A 180 -23.59 7.24 31.60
C LYS A 180 -22.99 6.54 32.81
#